data_AF-A0AA43TSQ8-F1
#
_entry.id   AF-A0AA43TSQ8-F1
#
_cell.length_a   1.000
_cell.length_b   1.000
_cell.length_c   1.000
_cell.angle_alpha   90.00
_cell.angle_beta   90.00
_cell.angle_gamma   90.00
#
_symmetry.space_group_name_H-M   'P 1'
#
loop_
_entity.id
_entity.type
_entity.pdbx_description
1 polymer ?
#
loop_
_entity_poly.entity_id
_entity_poly.type
_entity_poly.pdbx_seq_one_letter_code
_entity_poly.pdbx_strand_id
1 'polypeptide(L)'
;MHTVQKTPNNANATNSDPSLTPEMAAEKYKKEQRERLSRKRIGESDDVGHVITKIFSRGDEYIIYEIAGVSEAESFRVLIDTEIESDPQRLIDRFENIKEDLVNFRSILFKGVHDKSIKLQAANAISTALRGDIPKSKQMFEKIAERVTKEYDIIQKGRILYLSGAFALAVIFVIVAVVFYIYRGDEWVKAIPEIKYMAYASAFSGFGGILSVCTNIQKVEFERDSAMYTYSIYGLQRVLISSLCGALAYALIKGDLIFSFILKTDNPTLGIMVVCAVAGFSETLIPNALKKIESQEG
;
A
#
# COMPACT_ATOMS: atom_id res chain seq x y z
N MET A 1 20.16 -13.36 -1.53
CA MET A 1 21.38 -13.89 -0.88
C MET A 1 21.20 -13.76 0.63
N HIS A 2 20.78 -14.81 1.32
CA HIS A 2 20.83 -14.83 2.79
C HIS A 2 22.11 -15.52 3.22
N THR A 3 22.95 -14.77 3.90
CA THR A 3 24.01 -15.31 4.74
C THR A 3 23.29 -16.04 5.88
N VAL A 4 23.25 -17.38 5.82
CA VAL A 4 23.33 -18.17 7.05
C VAL A 4 24.65 -17.74 7.65
N GLN A 5 24.63 -16.74 8.54
CA GLN A 5 25.81 -16.40 9.30
C GLN A 5 26.05 -17.59 10.23
N LYS A 6 26.85 -18.54 9.74
CA LYS A 6 27.85 -19.16 10.59
C LYS A 6 28.52 -17.99 11.30
N THR A 7 28.33 -17.93 12.61
CA THR A 7 29.14 -17.14 13.52
C THR A 7 30.58 -17.12 12.99
N PRO A 8 31.24 -15.95 12.93
CA PRO A 8 32.62 -15.90 12.48
C PRO A 8 33.39 -16.94 13.27
N ASN A 9 34.02 -17.84 12.51
CA ASN A 9 34.94 -18.85 12.97
C ASN A 9 36.04 -18.09 13.71
N ASN A 10 35.83 -17.83 15.00
CA ASN A 10 36.80 -17.22 15.85
C ASN A 10 37.80 -18.33 16.12
N ALA A 11 38.79 -18.42 15.23
CA ALA A 11 39.94 -19.31 15.30
C ALA A 11 40.88 -18.91 16.46
N ASN A 12 40.30 -18.61 17.62
CA ASN A 12 40.95 -18.54 18.93
C ASN A 12 40.42 -19.66 19.84
N ALA A 13 40.03 -20.79 19.25
CA ALA A 13 39.86 -22.05 19.95
C ALA A 13 41.24 -22.67 20.29
N THR A 14 42.01 -21.98 21.14
CA THR A 14 43.16 -22.55 21.87
C THR A 14 43.42 -21.73 23.15
N ASN A 15 42.35 -21.36 23.85
CA ASN A 15 42.41 -21.11 25.28
C ASN A 15 41.30 -21.92 25.96
N SER A 16 41.37 -23.24 25.80
CA SER A 16 40.77 -24.16 26.75
C SER A 16 41.53 -23.95 28.06
N ASP A 17 40.96 -23.15 28.96
CA ASP A 17 41.39 -23.13 30.36
C ASP A 17 41.38 -24.59 30.83
N PRO A 18 42.54 -25.23 31.07
CA PRO A 18 42.65 -26.67 31.25
C PRO A 18 42.03 -27.17 32.56
N SER A 19 41.34 -26.29 33.28
CA SER A 19 40.68 -26.52 34.56
C SER A 19 39.16 -26.75 34.48
N LEU A 20 38.52 -26.52 33.33
CA LEU A 20 37.06 -26.70 33.19
C LEU A 20 36.68 -28.12 32.75
N THR A 21 35.83 -28.78 33.54
CA THR A 21 35.17 -30.02 33.11
C THR A 21 34.17 -29.73 31.99
N PRO A 22 33.80 -30.74 31.15
CA PRO A 22 32.81 -30.58 30.09
C PRO A 22 31.47 -30.00 30.57
N GLU A 23 31.06 -30.32 31.79
CA GLU A 23 29.84 -29.79 32.42
C GLU A 23 29.96 -28.28 32.74
N MET A 24 31.09 -27.84 33.29
CA MET A 24 31.34 -26.42 33.57
C MET A 24 31.43 -25.58 32.29
N ALA A 25 31.98 -26.16 31.21
CA ALA A 25 32.01 -25.51 29.90
C ALA A 25 30.59 -25.33 29.31
N ALA A 26 29.73 -26.34 29.43
CA ALA A 26 28.33 -26.28 28.99
C ALA A 26 27.50 -25.25 29.77
N GLU A 27 27.65 -25.20 31.10
CA GLU A 27 26.97 -24.18 31.92
C GLU A 27 27.42 -22.76 31.60
N LYS A 28 28.72 -22.55 31.40
CA LYS A 28 29.26 -21.25 31.01
C LYS A 28 28.70 -20.80 29.67
N TYR A 29 28.68 -21.69 28.66
CA TYR A 29 28.13 -21.40 27.35
C TYR A 29 26.64 -21.06 27.42
N LYS A 30 25.84 -21.82 28.19
CA LYS A 30 24.41 -21.56 28.40
C LYS A 30 24.16 -20.19 29.07
N LYS A 31 25.01 -19.80 30.02
CA LYS A 31 24.91 -18.48 30.66
C LYS A 31 25.24 -17.36 29.67
N GLU A 32 26.30 -17.50 28.89
CA GLU A 32 26.68 -16.53 27.85
C GLU A 32 25.62 -16.41 26.75
N GLN A 33 24.99 -17.51 26.36
CA GLN A 33 23.87 -17.55 25.40
C GLN A 33 22.67 -16.73 25.91
N ARG A 34 22.28 -16.92 27.16
CA ARG A 34 21.20 -16.13 27.78
C ARG A 34 21.54 -14.65 27.84
N GLU A 35 22.79 -14.31 28.10
CA GLU A 35 23.28 -12.93 28.06
C GLU A 35 23.28 -12.35 26.64
N ARG A 36 23.61 -13.12 25.60
CA ARG A 36 23.47 -12.70 24.19
C ARG A 36 22.02 -12.43 23.82
N LEU A 37 21.11 -13.35 24.12
CA LEU A 37 19.69 -13.20 23.79
C LEU A 37 19.01 -12.07 24.57
N SER A 38 19.37 -11.88 25.85
CA SER A 38 18.78 -10.83 26.69
C SER A 38 19.21 -9.41 26.32
N ARG A 39 20.38 -9.26 25.66
CA ARG A 39 20.86 -8.00 25.08
C ARG A 39 20.03 -7.54 23.87
N LYS A 40 19.38 -8.45 23.14
CA LYS A 40 18.54 -8.10 21.98
C LYS A 40 17.19 -7.55 22.46
N ARG A 41 17.09 -6.24 22.62
CA ARG A 41 15.87 -5.52 23.04
C ARG A 41 15.39 -4.57 21.95
N ILE A 42 14.15 -4.11 22.08
CA ILE A 42 13.60 -3.07 21.20
C ILE A 42 14.45 -1.80 21.39
N GLY A 43 14.90 -1.20 20.30
CA GLY A 43 15.81 -0.04 20.28
C GLY A 43 17.29 -0.40 20.19
N GLU A 44 17.67 -1.66 20.42
CA GLU A 44 19.05 -2.13 20.31
C GLU A 44 19.39 -2.53 18.88
N SER A 45 20.68 -2.60 18.56
CA SER A 45 21.16 -3.05 17.25
C SER A 45 21.25 -4.59 17.15
N ASP A 46 20.86 -5.12 15.99
CA ASP A 46 21.11 -6.50 15.59
C ASP A 46 22.62 -6.72 15.33
N ASP A 47 23.02 -7.96 15.04
CA ASP A 47 24.44 -8.30 14.82
C ASP A 47 25.01 -7.66 13.54
N VAL A 48 24.15 -7.07 12.71
CA VAL A 48 24.47 -6.39 11.45
C VAL A 48 24.36 -4.86 11.60
N GLY A 49 24.02 -4.36 12.79
CA GLY A 49 23.89 -2.93 13.08
C GLY A 49 22.52 -2.31 12.79
N HIS A 50 21.49 -3.10 12.49
CA HIS A 50 20.13 -2.59 12.30
C HIS A 50 19.36 -2.49 13.62
N VAL A 51 18.63 -1.40 13.82
CA VAL A 51 17.84 -1.21 15.04
C VAL A 51 16.62 -2.14 15.05
N ILE A 52 16.45 -2.89 16.14
CA ILE A 52 15.30 -3.75 16.38
C ILE A 52 14.10 -2.88 16.75
N THR A 53 13.07 -2.87 15.91
CA THR A 53 11.85 -2.07 16.13
C THR A 53 10.79 -2.83 16.91
N LYS A 54 10.74 -4.16 16.75
CA LYS A 54 9.72 -4.99 17.39
C LYS A 54 10.22 -6.41 17.61
N ILE A 55 9.80 -7.03 18.71
CA ILE A 55 10.01 -8.44 18.98
C ILE A 55 8.64 -9.12 18.94
N PHE A 56 8.47 -10.14 18.10
CA PHE A 56 7.21 -10.87 17.97
C PHE A 56 7.15 -12.08 18.88
N SER A 57 8.28 -12.79 19.03
CA SER A 57 8.38 -13.99 19.85
C SER A 57 9.80 -14.17 20.37
N ARG A 58 9.93 -14.66 21.59
CA ARG A 58 11.19 -15.01 22.24
C ARG A 58 11.05 -16.40 22.85
N GLY A 59 11.90 -17.32 22.42
CA GLY A 59 12.10 -18.62 23.05
C GLY A 59 13.43 -18.67 23.79
N ASP A 60 13.74 -19.83 24.37
CA ASP A 60 15.01 -20.04 25.08
C ASP A 60 16.22 -20.06 24.13
N GLU A 61 16.00 -20.44 22.86
CA GLU A 61 17.05 -20.61 21.83
C GLU A 61 16.80 -19.78 20.56
N TYR A 62 15.81 -18.89 20.57
CA TYR A 62 15.50 -18.08 19.39
C TYR A 62 14.80 -16.76 19.71
N ILE A 63 14.94 -15.79 18.81
CA ILE A 63 14.21 -14.53 18.81
C ILE A 63 13.72 -14.23 17.40
N ILE A 64 12.45 -13.86 17.27
CA ILE A 64 11.82 -13.41 16.03
C ILE A 64 11.50 -11.92 16.16
N TYR A 65 12.05 -11.11 15.28
CA TYR A 65 12.02 -9.65 15.41
C TYR A 65 11.96 -8.92 14.07
N GLU A 66 11.65 -7.62 14.17
CA GLU A 66 11.61 -6.68 13.07
C GLU A 66 12.76 -5.67 13.20
N ILE A 67 13.38 -5.30 12.08
CA ILE A 67 14.44 -4.28 12.00
C ILE A 67 14.01 -3.04 11.21
N ALA A 68 14.60 -1.89 11.55
CA ALA A 68 14.44 -0.64 10.81
C ALA A 68 15.41 -0.54 9.63
N GLY A 69 15.09 0.35 8.68
CA GLY A 69 16.02 0.78 7.63
C GLY A 69 16.12 -0.14 6.41
N VAL A 70 15.26 -1.15 6.31
CA VAL A 70 15.19 -2.09 5.18
C VAL A 70 13.77 -2.19 4.63
N SER A 71 13.63 -2.81 3.45
CA SER A 71 12.31 -3.09 2.86
C SER A 71 11.46 -3.96 3.79
N GLU A 72 10.14 -3.84 3.70
CA GLU A 72 9.24 -4.52 4.64
C GLU A 72 9.30 -6.05 4.56
N ALA A 73 9.64 -6.59 3.39
CA ALA A 73 9.87 -8.03 3.20
C ALA A 73 11.16 -8.52 3.88
N GLU A 74 12.15 -7.63 4.02
CA GLU A 74 13.46 -7.92 4.62
C GLU A 74 13.55 -7.53 6.09
N SER A 75 12.58 -6.75 6.59
CA SER A 75 12.54 -6.30 7.97
C SER A 75 12.34 -7.45 8.95
N PHE A 76 11.76 -8.55 8.51
CA PHE A 76 11.41 -9.70 9.35
C PHE A 76 12.55 -10.73 9.44
N ARG A 77 13.10 -10.91 10.66
CA ARG A 77 14.28 -11.74 10.94
C ARG A 77 14.03 -12.76 12.06
N VAL A 78 14.77 -13.87 11.98
CA VAL A 78 14.81 -14.95 12.96
C VAL A 78 16.28 -15.15 13.35
N LEU A 79 16.58 -15.02 14.64
CA LEU A 79 17.87 -15.38 15.24
C LEU A 79 17.67 -16.69 16.01
N ILE A 80 18.54 -17.66 15.76
CA ILE A 80 18.60 -18.94 16.49
C ILE A 80 19.98 -19.00 17.15
N ASP A 81 20.00 -19.18 18.46
CA ASP A 81 21.21 -19.30 19.29
C ASP A 81 21.00 -20.50 20.22
N THR A 82 21.58 -21.65 19.87
CA THR A 82 21.31 -22.92 20.57
C THR A 82 22.02 -22.99 21.92
N GLU A 83 21.42 -23.68 22.90
CA GLU A 83 21.98 -23.85 24.25
C GLU A 83 23.20 -24.78 24.29
N ILE A 84 23.36 -25.63 23.27
CA ILE A 84 24.46 -26.60 23.14
C ILE A 84 25.22 -26.30 21.85
N GLU A 85 26.53 -26.05 21.96
CA GLU A 85 27.42 -25.78 20.82
C GLU A 85 27.53 -26.99 19.86
N SER A 86 27.34 -28.21 20.39
CA SER A 86 27.44 -29.47 19.66
C SER A 86 26.13 -29.99 19.06
N ASP A 87 24.96 -29.40 19.35
CA ASP A 87 23.67 -29.75 18.73
C ASP A 87 22.95 -28.54 18.09
N PRO A 88 23.61 -27.81 17.17
CA PRO A 88 22.93 -26.77 16.39
C PRO A 88 21.92 -27.38 15.39
N GLN A 89 22.04 -28.67 15.08
CA GLN A 89 21.28 -29.34 14.03
C GLN A 89 19.79 -29.42 14.36
N ARG A 90 19.38 -29.70 15.60
CA ARG A 90 17.95 -29.89 15.90
C ARG A 90 17.06 -28.68 15.57
N LEU A 91 17.45 -27.46 15.91
CA LEU A 91 16.66 -26.25 15.60
C LEU A 91 16.90 -25.74 14.18
N ILE A 92 18.14 -25.84 13.70
CA ILE A 92 18.47 -25.43 12.32
C ILE A 92 17.74 -26.33 11.33
N ASP A 93 17.69 -27.64 11.53
CA ASP A 93 16.97 -28.58 10.66
C ASP A 93 15.45 -28.29 10.67
N ARG A 94 14.87 -27.98 11.84
CA ARG A 94 13.47 -27.56 11.94
C ARG A 94 13.21 -26.27 11.17
N PHE A 95 14.15 -25.32 11.23
CA PHE A 95 14.06 -24.06 10.50
C PHE A 95 14.24 -24.25 8.99
N GLU A 96 15.19 -25.07 8.56
CA GLU A 96 15.41 -25.38 7.15
C GLU A 96 14.17 -26.05 6.53
N ASN A 97 13.45 -26.89 7.29
CA ASN A 97 12.20 -27.52 6.86
C ASN A 97 11.04 -26.54 6.58
N ILE A 98 11.10 -25.30 7.09
CA ILE A 98 10.09 -24.25 6.85
C ILE A 98 10.65 -23.06 6.06
N LYS A 99 11.89 -23.17 5.56
CA LYS A 99 12.57 -22.06 4.89
C LYS A 99 11.88 -21.68 3.58
N GLU A 100 11.40 -22.66 2.83
CA GLU A 100 10.62 -22.43 1.62
C GLU A 100 9.32 -21.66 1.93
N ASP A 101 8.60 -22.05 2.99
CA ASP A 101 7.39 -21.36 3.45
C ASP A 101 7.67 -19.91 3.86
N LEU A 102 8.82 -19.67 4.53
CA LEU A 102 9.25 -18.33 4.90
C LEU A 102 9.62 -17.47 3.67
N VAL A 103 10.26 -18.05 2.65
CA VAL A 103 10.54 -17.36 1.39
C VAL A 103 9.24 -17.01 0.66
N ASN A 104 8.30 -17.94 0.60
CA ASN A 104 6.97 -17.71 0.03
C ASN A 104 6.23 -16.59 0.79
N PHE A 105 6.28 -16.62 2.12
CA PHE A 105 5.74 -15.56 2.97
C PHE A 105 6.34 -14.18 2.66
N ARG A 106 7.65 -14.07 2.44
CA ARG A 106 8.30 -12.81 2.07
C ARG A 106 7.86 -12.31 0.69
N SER A 107 7.69 -13.21 -0.26
CA SER A 107 7.12 -12.89 -1.57
C SER A 107 5.69 -12.33 -1.43
N ILE A 108 4.91 -12.88 -0.51
CA ILE A 108 3.55 -12.42 -0.20
C ILE A 108 3.56 -11.04 0.47
N LEU A 109 4.49 -10.77 1.41
CA LEU A 109 4.66 -9.44 2.01
C LEU A 109 4.96 -8.36 0.96
N PHE A 110 5.68 -8.71 -0.11
CA PHE A 110 5.97 -7.79 -1.21
C PHE A 110 4.71 -7.37 -1.99
N LYS A 111 3.62 -8.14 -1.93
CA LYS A 111 2.35 -7.80 -2.62
C LYS A 111 1.57 -6.65 -1.95
N GLY A 112 2.08 -6.07 -0.86
CA GLY A 112 1.58 -4.81 -0.31
C GLY A 112 0.36 -4.93 0.62
N VAL A 113 0.12 -6.11 1.20
CA VAL A 113 -0.88 -6.26 2.28
C VAL A 113 -0.19 -5.98 3.61
N HIS A 114 -0.23 -4.72 4.03
CA HIS A 114 0.51 -4.17 5.18
C HIS A 114 -0.17 -4.40 6.53
N ASP A 115 -0.89 -5.51 6.70
CA ASP A 115 -1.50 -5.81 8.00
C ASP A 115 -0.41 -6.31 8.97
N LYS A 116 -0.15 -5.53 10.03
CA LYS A 116 0.76 -5.88 11.13
C LYS A 116 0.43 -7.23 11.75
N SER A 117 -0.82 -7.69 11.65
CA SER A 117 -1.26 -9.01 12.14
C SER A 117 -0.62 -10.18 11.38
N ILE A 118 -0.24 -9.99 10.11
CA ILE A 118 0.34 -11.02 9.25
C ILE A 118 1.74 -11.42 9.73
N LYS A 119 2.59 -10.43 10.04
CA LYS A 119 3.94 -10.69 10.60
C LYS A 119 3.88 -11.41 11.95
N LEU A 120 2.89 -11.07 12.79
CA LEU A 120 2.67 -11.75 14.06
C LEU A 120 2.23 -13.21 13.85
N GLN A 121 1.33 -13.47 12.91
CA GLN A 121 0.91 -14.84 12.57
C GLN A 121 2.08 -15.66 12.01
N ALA A 122 2.93 -15.08 11.16
CA ALA A 122 4.13 -15.74 10.66
C ALA A 122 5.14 -16.02 11.78
N ALA A 123 5.34 -15.10 12.72
CA ALA A 123 6.18 -15.34 13.90
C ALA A 123 5.66 -16.51 14.76
N ASN A 124 4.34 -16.64 14.91
CA ASN A 124 3.72 -17.76 15.60
C ASN A 124 3.92 -19.09 14.85
N ALA A 125 3.84 -19.09 13.51
CA ALA A 125 4.11 -20.27 12.69
C ALA A 125 5.56 -20.75 12.88
N ILE A 126 6.53 -19.84 12.77
CA ILE A 126 7.95 -20.15 12.97
C ILE A 126 8.22 -20.65 14.38
N SER A 127 7.65 -19.99 15.40
CA SER A 127 7.76 -20.45 16.79
C SER A 127 7.23 -21.87 16.97
N THR A 128 6.17 -22.23 16.26
CA THR A 128 5.56 -23.58 16.28
C THR A 128 6.48 -24.61 15.63
N ALA A 129 7.12 -24.28 14.50
CA ALA A 129 8.11 -25.14 13.86
C ALA A 129 9.35 -25.36 14.73
N LEU A 130 9.89 -24.29 15.32
CA LEU A 130 11.07 -24.37 16.20
C LEU A 130 10.79 -25.23 17.44
N ARG A 131 9.56 -25.22 17.97
CA ARG A 131 9.12 -26.11 19.05
C ARG A 131 9.00 -27.58 18.62
N GLY A 132 8.88 -27.86 17.32
CA GLY A 132 8.94 -29.22 16.75
C GLY A 132 7.69 -29.64 15.98
N ASP A 133 6.66 -28.80 15.91
CA ASP A 133 5.43 -29.09 15.15
C ASP A 133 5.49 -28.46 13.76
N ILE A 134 6.30 -29.10 12.90
CA ILE A 134 6.51 -28.67 11.50
C ILE A 134 5.19 -28.74 10.69
N PRO A 135 4.39 -29.83 10.77
CA PRO A 135 3.14 -29.91 10.00
C PRO A 135 2.17 -28.77 10.30
N LYS A 136 1.99 -28.42 11.58
CA LYS A 136 1.12 -27.30 11.98
C LYS A 136 1.66 -25.96 11.52
N SER A 137 2.98 -25.76 11.57
CA SER A 137 3.60 -24.53 11.05
C SER A 137 3.32 -24.35 9.55
N LYS A 138 3.45 -25.42 8.75
CA LYS A 138 3.15 -25.36 7.32
C LYS A 138 1.69 -25.00 7.05
N GLN A 139 0.76 -25.61 7.78
CA GLN A 139 -0.66 -25.25 7.70
C GLN A 139 -0.92 -23.78 8.09
N MET A 140 -0.19 -23.23 9.07
CA MET A 140 -0.30 -21.81 9.42
C MET A 140 0.19 -20.91 8.28
N PHE A 141 1.32 -21.23 7.66
CA PHE A 141 1.83 -20.48 6.51
C PHE A 141 0.88 -20.54 5.30
N GLU A 142 0.32 -21.71 5.02
CA GLU A 142 -0.67 -21.88 3.95
C GLU A 142 -1.92 -21.02 4.20
N LYS A 143 -2.46 -21.02 5.41
CA LYS A 143 -3.59 -20.15 5.79
C LYS A 143 -3.26 -18.67 5.68
N ILE A 144 -2.04 -18.27 6.05
CA ILE A 144 -1.58 -16.89 5.87
C ILE A 144 -1.54 -16.55 4.37
N ALA A 145 -0.95 -17.43 3.55
CA ALA A 145 -0.85 -17.21 2.11
C ALA A 145 -2.21 -17.12 1.42
N GLU A 146 -3.15 -18.01 1.77
CA GLU A 146 -4.51 -17.99 1.26
C GLU A 146 -5.23 -16.69 1.66
N ARG A 147 -5.12 -16.30 2.94
CA ARG A 147 -5.74 -15.06 3.44
C ARG A 147 -5.21 -13.84 2.71
N VAL A 148 -3.89 -13.70 2.58
CA VAL A 148 -3.29 -12.54 1.93
C VAL A 148 -3.61 -12.50 0.44
N THR A 149 -3.60 -13.64 -0.24
CA THR A 149 -3.95 -13.71 -1.66
C THR A 149 -5.42 -13.32 -1.88
N LYS A 150 -6.32 -13.80 -1.01
CA LYS A 150 -7.74 -13.43 -1.05
C LYS A 150 -7.95 -11.94 -0.76
N GLU A 151 -7.26 -11.38 0.22
CA GLU A 151 -7.33 -9.95 0.53
C GLU A 151 -6.79 -9.10 -0.64
N TYR A 152 -5.67 -9.51 -1.23
CA TYR A 152 -5.11 -8.87 -2.43
C TYR A 152 -6.11 -8.89 -3.60
N ASP A 153 -6.74 -10.03 -3.88
CA ASP A 153 -7.73 -10.15 -4.94
C ASP A 153 -8.96 -9.26 -4.71
N ILE A 154 -9.42 -9.14 -3.46
CA ILE A 154 -10.53 -8.24 -3.09
C ILE A 154 -10.13 -6.79 -3.36
N ILE A 155 -8.94 -6.36 -2.93
CA ILE A 155 -8.45 -5.00 -3.13
C ILE A 155 -8.33 -4.70 -4.63
N GLN A 156 -7.75 -5.61 -5.42
CA GLN A 156 -7.59 -5.42 -6.87
C GLN A 156 -8.93 -5.36 -7.59
N LYS A 157 -9.88 -6.24 -7.25
CA LYS A 157 -11.24 -6.18 -7.79
C LYS A 157 -11.95 -4.89 -7.41
N GLY A 158 -11.80 -4.44 -6.16
CA GLY A 158 -12.31 -3.16 -5.68
C GLY A 158 -11.78 -1.98 -6.48
N ARG A 159 -10.47 -1.94 -6.76
CA ARG A 159 -9.84 -0.91 -7.60
C ARG A 159 -10.41 -0.91 -9.02
N ILE A 160 -10.54 -2.07 -9.63
CA ILE A 160 -11.10 -2.20 -10.98
C ILE A 160 -12.56 -1.73 -11.01
N LEU A 161 -13.37 -2.11 -10.00
CA LEU A 161 -14.77 -1.70 -9.87
C LEU A 161 -14.93 -0.19 -9.63
N TYR A 162 -14.03 0.40 -8.84
CA TYR A 162 -13.98 1.84 -8.61
C TYR A 162 -13.68 2.59 -9.91
N LEU A 163 -12.68 2.13 -10.66
CA LEU A 163 -12.29 2.72 -11.93
C LEU A 163 -13.37 2.52 -13.01
N SER A 164 -14.03 1.35 -13.05
CA SER A 164 -15.09 1.07 -14.03
C SER A 164 -16.30 1.97 -13.83
N GLY A 165 -16.69 2.26 -12.57
CA GLY A 165 -17.77 3.19 -12.26
C GLY A 165 -17.48 4.61 -12.73
N ALA A 166 -16.25 5.09 -12.50
CA ALA A 166 -15.80 6.39 -12.98
C ALA A 166 -15.77 6.46 -14.53
N PHE A 167 -15.22 5.42 -15.17
CA PHE A 167 -15.12 5.35 -16.63
C PHE A 167 -16.49 5.28 -17.30
N ALA A 168 -17.42 4.49 -16.77
CA ALA A 168 -18.77 4.35 -17.31
C ALA A 168 -19.49 5.71 -17.38
N LEU A 169 -19.44 6.52 -16.31
CA LEU A 169 -20.08 7.82 -16.31
C LEU A 169 -19.39 8.82 -17.26
N ALA A 170 -18.07 8.81 -17.33
CA ALA A 170 -17.34 9.68 -18.24
C ALA A 170 -17.66 9.35 -19.71
N VAL A 171 -17.77 8.06 -20.06
CA VAL A 171 -18.20 7.62 -21.40
C VAL A 171 -19.60 8.15 -21.72
N ILE A 172 -20.53 8.14 -20.76
CA ILE A 172 -21.86 8.74 -20.95
C ILE A 172 -21.74 10.24 -21.27
N PHE A 173 -20.91 11.00 -20.55
CA PHE A 173 -20.71 12.42 -20.87
C PHE A 173 -20.08 12.65 -22.24
N VAL A 174 -19.13 11.81 -22.64
CA VAL A 174 -18.53 11.87 -23.99
C VAL A 174 -19.58 11.55 -25.07
N ILE A 175 -20.41 10.52 -24.88
CA ILE A 175 -21.49 10.19 -25.81
C ILE A 175 -22.46 11.37 -25.94
N VAL A 176 -22.87 11.96 -24.83
CA VAL A 176 -23.75 13.14 -24.84
C VAL A 176 -23.11 14.30 -25.61
N ALA A 177 -21.82 14.59 -25.36
CA ALA A 177 -21.08 15.61 -26.09
C ALA A 177 -21.00 15.31 -27.60
N VAL A 178 -20.74 14.06 -27.99
CA VAL A 178 -20.69 13.64 -29.41
C VAL A 178 -22.06 13.77 -30.07
N VAL A 179 -23.15 13.40 -29.40
CA VAL A 179 -24.52 13.60 -29.89
C VAL A 179 -24.77 15.09 -30.17
N PHE A 180 -24.44 15.98 -29.24
CA PHE A 180 -24.56 17.43 -29.46
C PHE A 180 -23.66 17.96 -30.59
N TYR A 181 -22.50 17.33 -30.82
CA TYR A 181 -21.61 17.67 -31.93
C TYR A 181 -22.18 17.26 -33.30
N ILE A 182 -22.76 16.05 -33.40
CA ILE A 182 -23.35 15.54 -34.65
C ILE A 182 -24.59 16.36 -35.03
N TYR A 183 -25.48 16.61 -34.08
CA TYR A 183 -26.74 17.35 -34.32
C TYR A 183 -26.58 18.88 -34.25
N ARG A 184 -25.35 19.40 -34.34
CA ARG A 184 -25.06 20.85 -34.30
C ARG A 184 -25.83 21.69 -35.33
N GLY A 185 -26.30 21.06 -36.40
CA GLY A 185 -27.00 21.70 -37.52
C GLY A 185 -28.50 21.88 -37.30
N ASP A 186 -29.10 21.10 -36.40
CA ASP A 186 -30.54 21.03 -36.22
C ASP A 186 -31.09 22.22 -35.41
N GLU A 187 -32.36 22.57 -35.67
CA GLU A 187 -33.02 23.71 -35.04
C GLU A 187 -33.15 23.55 -33.51
N TRP A 188 -33.33 22.32 -33.01
CA TRP A 188 -33.46 22.06 -31.56
C TRP A 188 -32.17 22.31 -30.78
N VAL A 189 -31.01 22.03 -31.37
CA VAL A 189 -29.70 22.32 -30.74
C VAL A 189 -29.35 23.80 -30.85
N LYS A 190 -29.74 24.44 -31.96
CA LYS A 190 -29.56 25.89 -32.15
C LYS A 190 -30.44 26.73 -31.22
N ALA A 191 -31.60 26.22 -30.80
CA ALA A 191 -32.50 26.91 -29.89
C ALA A 191 -31.86 27.20 -28.52
N ILE A 192 -30.92 26.36 -28.05
CA ILE A 192 -30.27 26.53 -26.74
C ILE A 192 -28.76 26.25 -26.86
N PRO A 193 -27.94 27.22 -27.31
CA PRO A 193 -26.51 27.03 -27.52
C PRO A 193 -25.73 26.73 -26.23
N GLU A 194 -26.29 27.10 -25.08
CA GLU A 194 -25.68 26.89 -23.75
C GLU A 194 -25.59 25.43 -23.34
N ILE A 195 -26.59 24.62 -23.69
CA ILE A 195 -26.61 23.19 -23.34
C ILE A 195 -25.46 22.46 -24.03
N LYS A 196 -25.12 22.86 -25.26
CA LYS A 196 -23.96 22.33 -26.01
C LYS A 196 -22.65 22.59 -25.26
N TYR A 197 -22.43 23.82 -24.80
CA TYR A 197 -21.20 24.17 -24.08
C TYR A 197 -21.13 23.53 -22.70
N MET A 198 -22.26 23.39 -22.00
CA MET A 198 -22.33 22.62 -20.75
C MET A 198 -22.00 21.14 -21.00
N ALA A 199 -22.52 20.52 -22.06
CA ALA A 199 -22.20 19.13 -22.39
C ALA A 199 -20.69 18.94 -22.66
N TYR A 200 -20.05 19.87 -23.36
CA TYR A 200 -18.60 19.85 -23.56
C TYR A 200 -17.82 20.08 -22.28
N ALA A 201 -18.24 21.05 -21.45
CA ALA A 201 -17.63 21.30 -20.15
C ALA A 201 -17.70 20.06 -19.25
N SER A 202 -18.84 19.38 -19.18
CA SER A 202 -19.02 18.15 -18.41
C SER A 202 -18.17 16.99 -18.93
N ALA A 203 -17.99 16.84 -20.24
CA ALA A 203 -17.14 15.81 -20.82
C ALA A 203 -15.65 16.04 -20.51
N PHE A 204 -15.15 17.27 -20.70
CA PHE A 204 -13.77 17.62 -20.37
C PHE A 204 -13.50 17.58 -18.86
N SER A 205 -14.47 18.01 -18.05
CA SER A 205 -14.39 17.89 -16.59
C SER A 205 -14.43 16.44 -16.12
N GLY A 206 -15.22 15.58 -16.78
CA GLY A 206 -15.24 14.14 -16.54
C GLY A 206 -13.89 13.49 -16.83
N PHE A 207 -13.17 13.95 -17.86
CA PHE A 207 -11.80 13.51 -18.14
C PHE A 207 -10.83 13.90 -17.01
N GLY A 208 -10.93 15.15 -16.53
CA GLY A 208 -10.21 15.59 -15.33
C GLY A 208 -10.51 14.73 -14.10
N GLY A 209 -11.79 14.40 -13.89
CA GLY A 209 -12.26 13.53 -12.82
C GLY A 209 -11.68 12.12 -12.89
N ILE A 210 -11.59 11.51 -14.08
CA ILE A 210 -10.93 10.21 -14.27
C ILE A 210 -9.44 10.30 -13.89
N LEU A 211 -8.73 11.34 -14.30
CA LEU A 211 -7.31 11.51 -13.93
C LEU A 211 -7.14 11.64 -12.41
N SER A 212 -8.06 12.34 -11.74
CA SER A 212 -8.10 12.44 -10.28
C SER A 212 -8.35 11.07 -9.62
N VAL A 213 -9.25 10.27 -10.18
CA VAL A 213 -9.51 8.88 -9.75
C VAL A 213 -8.26 8.01 -9.92
N CYS A 214 -7.62 8.02 -11.09
CA CYS A 214 -6.42 7.23 -11.37
C CYS A 214 -5.24 7.57 -10.45
N THR A 215 -5.07 8.85 -10.10
CA THR A 215 -3.98 9.29 -9.21
C THR A 215 -4.26 8.98 -7.74
N ASN A 216 -5.53 8.95 -7.32
CA ASN A 216 -5.91 8.71 -5.94
C ASN A 216 -6.27 7.24 -5.62
N ILE A 217 -6.40 6.37 -6.63
CA ILE A 217 -6.81 4.96 -6.44
C ILE A 217 -5.90 4.17 -5.50
N GLN A 218 -4.62 4.55 -5.41
CA GLN A 218 -3.65 3.92 -4.50
C GLN A 218 -3.91 4.26 -3.02
N LYS A 219 -4.57 5.39 -2.75
CA LYS A 219 -4.86 5.89 -1.40
C LYS A 219 -6.23 5.46 -0.88
N VAL A 220 -7.06 4.86 -1.72
CA VAL A 220 -8.39 4.38 -1.32
C VAL A 220 -8.21 3.10 -0.49
N GLU A 221 -8.66 3.13 0.76
CA GLU A 221 -8.75 1.95 1.60
C GLU A 221 -10.00 1.16 1.22
N PHE A 222 -9.82 -0.12 0.89
CA PHE A 222 -10.92 -1.01 0.52
C PHE A 222 -11.29 -1.85 1.73
N GLU A 223 -12.46 -1.58 2.31
CA GLU A 223 -12.99 -2.31 3.45
C GLU A 223 -13.53 -3.70 3.05
N ARG A 224 -13.35 -4.66 3.95
CA ARG A 224 -13.64 -6.08 3.70
C ARG A 224 -15.13 -6.43 3.64
N ASP A 225 -15.97 -5.64 4.30
CA ASP A 225 -17.42 -5.90 4.44
C ASP A 225 -18.31 -5.09 3.50
N SER A 226 -17.74 -4.21 2.67
CA SER A 226 -18.53 -3.44 1.73
C SER A 226 -18.91 -4.27 0.50
N ALA A 227 -20.18 -4.18 0.10
CA ALA A 227 -20.64 -4.79 -1.14
C ALA A 227 -19.80 -4.26 -2.31
N MET A 228 -19.38 -5.15 -3.22
CA MET A 228 -18.53 -4.79 -4.36
C MET A 228 -19.08 -3.62 -5.19
N TYR A 229 -20.41 -3.50 -5.29
CA TYR A 229 -21.09 -2.41 -6.00
C TYR A 229 -20.86 -1.02 -5.38
N THR A 230 -20.64 -0.94 -4.06
CA THR A 230 -20.40 0.32 -3.36
C THR A 230 -19.16 1.03 -3.92
N TYR A 231 -18.13 0.26 -4.30
CA TYR A 231 -16.91 0.81 -4.90
C TYR A 231 -17.18 1.50 -6.25
N SER A 232 -18.01 0.90 -7.09
CA SER A 232 -18.40 1.54 -8.36
C SER A 232 -19.21 2.82 -8.12
N ILE A 233 -20.08 2.85 -7.11
CA ILE A 233 -20.84 4.05 -6.73
C ILE A 233 -19.91 5.18 -6.30
N TYR A 234 -18.86 4.89 -5.52
CA TYR A 234 -17.88 5.91 -5.13
C TYR A 234 -17.12 6.49 -6.32
N GLY A 235 -16.73 5.65 -7.29
CA GLY A 235 -16.09 6.13 -8.53
C GLY A 235 -17.01 7.03 -9.33
N LEU A 236 -18.29 6.65 -9.44
CA LEU A 236 -19.33 7.41 -10.13
C LEU A 236 -19.60 8.76 -9.44
N GLN A 237 -19.75 8.76 -8.11
CA GLN A 237 -19.93 9.98 -7.31
C GLN A 237 -18.78 10.98 -7.54
N ARG A 238 -17.54 10.48 -7.65
CA ARG A 238 -16.38 11.36 -7.86
C ARG A 238 -16.40 12.05 -9.23
N VAL A 239 -16.76 11.33 -10.28
CA VAL A 239 -16.92 11.91 -11.62
C VAL A 239 -18.13 12.85 -11.69
N LEU A 240 -19.20 12.58 -10.94
CA LEU A 240 -20.32 13.52 -10.80
C LEU A 240 -19.88 14.85 -10.16
N ILE A 241 -19.13 14.80 -9.05
CA ILE A 241 -18.60 15.99 -8.39
C ILE A 241 -17.67 16.75 -9.34
N SER A 242 -16.78 16.03 -10.04
CA SER A 242 -15.89 16.63 -11.04
C SER A 242 -16.70 17.35 -12.14
N SER A 243 -17.75 16.72 -12.65
CA SER A 243 -18.65 17.31 -13.66
C SER A 243 -19.33 18.59 -13.14
N LEU A 244 -19.81 18.60 -11.90
CA LEU A 244 -20.39 19.79 -11.26
C LEU A 244 -19.37 20.92 -11.13
N CYS A 245 -18.12 20.63 -10.72
CA CYS A 245 -17.04 21.62 -10.66
C CYS A 245 -16.76 22.22 -12.06
N GLY A 246 -16.79 21.41 -13.11
CA GLY A 246 -16.63 21.88 -14.49
C GLY A 246 -17.78 22.77 -14.97
N ALA A 247 -19.02 22.42 -14.62
CA ALA A 247 -20.19 23.24 -14.93
C ALA A 247 -20.18 24.59 -14.19
N LEU A 248 -19.76 24.58 -12.91
CA LEU A 248 -19.54 25.81 -12.14
C LEU A 248 -18.42 26.66 -12.73
N ALA A 249 -17.30 26.04 -13.14
CA ALA A 249 -16.20 26.73 -13.81
C ALA A 249 -16.67 27.44 -15.09
N TYR A 250 -17.48 26.75 -15.89
CA TYR A 250 -18.09 27.33 -17.11
C TYR A 250 -18.94 28.57 -16.78
N ALA A 251 -19.83 28.47 -15.77
CA ALA A 251 -20.67 29.59 -15.35
C ALA A 251 -19.83 30.79 -14.85
N LEU A 252 -18.78 30.54 -14.06
CA LEU A 252 -17.89 31.57 -13.52
C LEU A 252 -17.07 32.27 -14.61
N ILE A 253 -16.57 31.53 -15.59
CA ILE A 253 -15.84 32.12 -16.73
C ILE A 253 -16.79 32.96 -17.59
N LYS A 254 -17.97 32.43 -17.88
CA LYS A 254 -18.96 33.14 -18.70
C LYS A 254 -19.53 34.39 -18.01
N GLY A 255 -19.61 34.35 -16.67
CA GLY A 255 -19.96 35.50 -15.83
C GLY A 255 -18.83 36.52 -15.66
N ASP A 256 -17.67 36.32 -16.31
CA ASP A 256 -16.48 37.17 -16.21
C ASP A 256 -15.90 37.30 -14.77
N LEU A 257 -16.20 36.34 -13.90
CA LEU A 257 -15.75 36.34 -12.51
C LEU A 257 -14.33 35.77 -12.36
N ILE A 258 -13.97 34.81 -13.21
CA ILE A 258 -12.68 34.08 -13.12
C ILE A 258 -12.14 33.82 -14.52
N PHE A 259 -10.82 33.95 -14.68
CA PHE A 259 -10.09 33.64 -15.91
C PHE A 259 -10.59 34.40 -17.16
N SER A 260 -11.01 35.65 -16.99
CA SER A 260 -11.49 36.59 -18.02
C SER A 260 -10.57 36.73 -19.25
N PHE A 261 -9.27 36.47 -19.10
CA PHE A 261 -8.31 36.50 -20.21
C PHE A 261 -8.56 35.38 -21.25
N ILE A 262 -9.19 34.27 -20.84
CA ILE A 262 -9.49 33.14 -21.73
C ILE A 262 -10.53 33.52 -22.79
N LEU A 263 -11.47 34.38 -22.42
CA LEU A 263 -12.48 34.91 -23.34
C LEU A 263 -11.88 35.82 -24.41
N LYS A 264 -10.66 36.34 -24.21
CA LYS A 264 -9.95 37.25 -25.14
C LYS A 264 -9.01 36.53 -26.10
N THR A 265 -8.91 35.20 -26.03
CA THR A 265 -8.02 34.39 -26.88
C THR A 265 -8.70 34.05 -28.21
N ASP A 266 -7.92 33.80 -29.28
CA ASP A 266 -8.42 33.47 -30.63
C ASP A 266 -9.38 32.27 -30.67
N ASN A 267 -9.31 31.36 -29.68
CA ASN A 267 -10.23 30.23 -29.53
C ASN A 267 -10.73 30.12 -28.08
N PRO A 268 -11.75 30.91 -27.68
CA PRO A 268 -12.22 30.96 -26.29
C PRO A 268 -12.82 29.62 -25.83
N THR A 269 -13.38 28.83 -26.75
CA THR A 269 -13.99 27.53 -26.46
C THR A 269 -12.97 26.50 -25.97
N LEU A 270 -11.77 26.45 -26.57
CA LEU A 270 -10.72 25.51 -26.16
C LEU A 270 -10.16 25.88 -24.78
N GLY A 271 -9.96 27.17 -24.51
CA GLY A 271 -9.49 27.63 -23.21
C GLY A 271 -10.49 27.31 -22.08
N ILE A 272 -11.79 27.47 -22.35
CA ILE A 272 -12.86 27.05 -21.41
C ILE A 272 -12.80 25.54 -21.15
N MET A 273 -12.66 24.71 -22.19
CA MET A 273 -12.56 23.26 -22.06
C MET A 273 -11.35 22.83 -21.21
N VAL A 274 -10.19 23.48 -21.38
CA VAL A 274 -8.98 23.21 -20.57
C VAL A 274 -9.23 23.57 -19.11
N VAL A 275 -9.83 24.72 -18.82
CA VAL A 275 -10.14 25.09 -17.43
C VAL A 275 -11.17 24.15 -16.81
N CYS A 276 -12.20 23.74 -17.56
CA CYS A 276 -13.15 22.73 -17.08
C CYS A 276 -12.46 21.40 -16.78
N ALA A 277 -11.51 20.94 -17.61
CA ALA A 277 -10.74 19.73 -17.34
C ALA A 277 -9.89 19.86 -16.07
N VAL A 278 -9.23 21.01 -15.89
CA VAL A 278 -8.42 21.30 -14.70
C VAL A 278 -9.29 21.42 -13.44
N ALA A 279 -10.47 22.03 -13.54
CA ALA A 279 -11.45 22.12 -12.46
C ALA A 279 -12.03 20.74 -12.08
N GLY A 280 -12.24 19.87 -13.06
CA GLY A 280 -12.64 18.48 -12.82
C GLY A 280 -11.55 17.62 -12.19
N PHE A 281 -10.29 17.88 -12.51
CA PHE A 281 -9.15 17.21 -11.88
C PHE A 281 -8.95 17.67 -10.43
N SER A 282 -9.08 18.98 -10.19
CA SER A 282 -8.89 19.60 -8.89
C SER A 282 -10.22 20.11 -8.35
N GLU A 283 -10.89 19.25 -7.58
CA GLU A 283 -12.13 19.57 -6.85
C GLU A 283 -11.97 20.81 -5.92
N THR A 284 -10.73 21.16 -5.55
CA THR A 284 -10.39 22.32 -4.71
C THR A 284 -10.15 23.61 -5.49
N LEU A 285 -9.99 23.57 -6.81
CA LEU A 285 -9.65 24.74 -7.62
C LEU A 285 -10.77 25.79 -7.64
N ILE A 286 -12.01 25.35 -7.79
CA ILE A 286 -13.18 26.25 -7.79
C ILE A 286 -13.44 26.87 -6.41
N PRO A 287 -13.49 26.10 -5.30
CA PRO A 287 -13.58 26.68 -3.96
C PRO A 287 -12.46 27.69 -3.64
N ASN A 288 -11.22 27.41 -4.04
CA ASN A 288 -10.10 28.33 -3.82
C ASN A 288 -10.23 29.61 -4.65
N ALA A 289 -10.73 29.51 -5.88
CA ALA A 289 -10.95 30.66 -6.73
C ALA A 289 -12.10 31.55 -6.22
N LEU A 290 -13.19 30.95 -5.70
CA LEU A 290 -14.28 31.66 -5.03
C LEU A 290 -13.81 32.38 -3.76
N LYS A 291 -13.05 31.70 -2.88
CA LYS A 291 -12.46 32.33 -1.68
C LYS A 291 -11.58 33.53 -2.00
N LYS A 292 -10.83 33.46 -3.11
CA LYS A 292 -9.98 34.56 -3.55
C LYS A 292 -10.80 35.80 -3.94
N ILE A 293 -11.93 35.59 -4.63
CA ILE A 293 -12.86 36.68 -4.97
C ILE A 293 -13.45 37.29 -3.69
N GLU A 294 -13.97 36.46 -2.78
CA GLU A 294 -14.52 36.93 -1.50
C GLU A 294 -13.48 37.72 -0.68
N SER A 295 -12.21 37.31 -0.68
CA SER A 295 -11.12 38.00 0.02
C SER A 295 -10.64 39.30 -0.64
N GLN A 296 -10.98 39.54 -1.91
CA GLN A 296 -10.63 40.78 -2.61
C GLN A 296 -11.74 41.84 -2.53
N GLU A 297 -12.97 41.44 -2.19
CA GLU A 297 -14.12 42.33 -2.00
C GLU A 297 -14.38 42.71 -0.52
N GLY A 298 -13.59 42.19 0.42
CA GLY A 298 -13.59 42.58 1.84
C GLY A 298 -12.34 43.36 2.23
#